data_AF-A0A0U1TYA8-F1
#
_entry.id   AF-A0A0U1TYA8-F1
#
_cell.length_a   1.000
_cell.length_b   1.000
_cell.length_c   1.000
_cell.angle_alpha   90.00
_cell.angle_beta   90.00
_cell.angle_gamma   90.00
#
_symmetry.space_group_name_H-M   'P 1'
#
loop_
_entity.id
_entity.type
_entity.pdbx_description
1 polymer ?
#
loop_
_entity_poly.entity_id
_entity_poly.type
_entity_poly.pdbx_seq_one_letter_code
_entity_poly.pdbx_strand_id
1 'polypeptide(L)'
;MMSSRLLSFISVILVSNFLLYSCQSDCIEDFFECLPQNDTMQSFVTAVQKCCIQTLNVTEMFSDTFWNCTVNDLFPVVMNCINEDKEDCEETLLKYFHETKQNYSNFRNQSMSRIQRPTTPDQCGDSFVTALQQADLEQCENNADEVMDPLCKCLLQEH
;
A
#
# COMPACT_ATOMS: atom_id res chain seq x y z
N MET A 1 -21.35 38.78 22.73
CA MET A 1 -21.54 39.14 21.31
C MET A 1 -20.20 39.02 20.61
N MET A 2 -19.88 37.83 20.07
CA MET A 2 -18.67 37.65 19.26
C MET A 2 -18.92 38.27 17.87
N SER A 3 -17.97 39.08 17.42
CA SER A 3 -18.04 39.84 16.17
C SER A 3 -18.24 38.91 14.97
N SER A 4 -19.23 39.20 14.13
CA SER A 4 -19.58 38.47 12.90
C SER A 4 -18.38 38.25 11.95
N ARG A 5 -17.34 39.06 12.07
CA ARG A 5 -16.08 38.90 11.32
C ARG A 5 -15.24 37.71 11.79
N LEU A 6 -15.26 37.34 13.07
CA LEU A 6 -14.50 36.17 13.57
C LEU A 6 -15.10 34.86 13.08
N LEU A 7 -16.43 34.77 13.01
CA LEU A 7 -17.14 33.60 12.50
C LEU A 7 -16.83 33.34 11.02
N SER A 8 -16.68 34.40 10.21
CA SER A 8 -16.36 34.28 8.79
C SER A 8 -14.92 33.83 8.51
N PHE A 9 -13.96 34.12 9.41
CA PHE A 9 -12.58 33.64 9.26
C PHE A 9 -12.42 32.18 9.71
N ILE A 10 -13.13 31.77 10.76
CA ILE A 10 -13.11 30.38 11.23
C ILE A 10 -13.76 29.45 10.20
N SER A 11 -14.84 29.87 9.55
CA SER A 11 -15.48 29.08 8.48
C SER A 11 -14.61 28.96 7.23
N VAL A 12 -13.84 29.98 6.86
CA VAL A 12 -12.88 29.87 5.74
C VAL A 12 -11.76 28.90 6.10
N ILE A 13 -11.19 28.96 7.31
CA ILE A 13 -10.13 28.02 7.74
C ILE A 13 -10.65 26.57 7.80
N LEU A 14 -11.87 26.36 8.29
CA LEU A 14 -12.49 25.03 8.35
C LEU A 14 -12.79 24.48 6.95
N VAL A 15 -13.32 25.29 6.03
CA VAL A 15 -13.61 24.87 4.66
C VAL A 15 -12.31 24.64 3.86
N SER A 16 -11.28 25.46 4.06
CA SER A 16 -9.97 25.25 3.43
C SER A 16 -9.26 24.00 3.96
N ASN A 17 -9.35 23.71 5.28
CA ASN A 17 -8.83 22.45 5.82
C ASN A 17 -9.66 21.25 5.38
N PHE A 18 -10.98 21.38 5.25
CA PHE A 18 -11.86 20.30 4.78
C PHE A 18 -11.63 20.00 3.29
N LEU A 19 -11.40 21.02 2.46
CA LEU A 19 -11.07 20.86 1.04
C LEU A 19 -9.65 20.31 0.82
N LEU A 20 -8.67 20.68 1.67
CA LEU A 20 -7.33 20.09 1.65
C LEU A 20 -7.35 18.62 2.13
N TYR A 21 -8.22 18.28 3.09
CA TYR A 21 -8.40 16.89 3.52
C TYR A 21 -9.20 16.05 2.51
N SER A 22 -10.15 16.65 1.78
CA SER A 22 -10.94 15.93 0.78
C SER A 22 -10.19 15.71 -0.53
N CYS A 23 -9.22 16.56 -0.91
CA CYS A 23 -8.34 16.26 -2.03
C CYS A 23 -7.19 15.30 -1.65
N GLN A 24 -6.82 15.22 -0.36
CA GLN A 24 -5.83 14.23 0.11
C GLN A 24 -6.38 12.80 0.22
N SER A 25 -7.70 12.63 0.41
CA SER A 25 -8.31 11.30 0.45
C SER A 25 -8.30 10.62 -0.91
N ASP A 26 -8.45 11.40 -1.99
CA ASP A 26 -8.64 10.86 -3.34
C ASP A 26 -7.39 10.13 -3.82
N CYS A 27 -6.19 10.67 -3.58
CA CYS A 27 -4.93 10.03 -3.97
C CYS A 27 -4.63 8.68 -3.29
N ILE A 28 -4.88 8.59 -1.98
CA ILE A 28 -4.63 7.35 -1.23
C ILE A 28 -5.69 6.31 -1.62
N GLU A 29 -6.94 6.73 -1.78
CA GLU A 29 -8.03 5.87 -2.24
C GLU A 29 -7.76 5.35 -3.66
N ASP A 30 -7.47 6.23 -4.61
CA ASP A 30 -7.10 5.91 -6.00
C ASP A 30 -5.92 4.93 -6.07
N PHE A 31 -4.90 5.11 -5.20
CA PHE A 31 -3.79 4.17 -5.11
C PHE A 31 -4.28 2.75 -4.80
N PHE A 32 -5.17 2.58 -3.82
CA PHE A 32 -5.70 1.27 -3.45
C PHE A 32 -6.72 0.75 -4.46
N GLU A 33 -7.50 1.61 -5.12
CA GLU A 33 -8.40 1.22 -6.22
C GLU A 33 -7.65 0.80 -7.49
N CYS A 34 -6.43 1.28 -7.67
CA CYS A 34 -5.56 0.89 -8.79
C CYS A 34 -4.92 -0.49 -8.63
N LEU A 35 -4.69 -0.95 -7.40
CA LEU A 35 -4.10 -2.28 -7.11
C LEU A 35 -4.89 -3.46 -7.72
N PRO A 36 -6.22 -3.56 -7.57
CA PRO A 36 -7.00 -4.68 -8.10
C PRO A 36 -7.21 -4.63 -9.62
N GLN A 37 -6.82 -3.55 -10.31
CA GLN A 37 -6.98 -3.49 -11.76
C GLN A 37 -6.09 -4.54 -12.45
N ASN A 38 -6.63 -5.24 -13.46
CA ASN A 38 -5.98 -6.37 -14.13
C ASN A 38 -4.50 -6.13 -14.51
N ASP A 39 -4.20 -4.97 -15.10
CA ASP A 39 -2.84 -4.64 -15.55
C ASP A 39 -1.88 -4.39 -14.37
N THR A 40 -2.38 -3.76 -13.31
CA THR A 40 -1.63 -3.54 -12.06
C THR A 40 -1.41 -4.85 -11.33
N MET A 41 -2.43 -5.71 -11.24
CA MET A 41 -2.34 -7.03 -10.62
C MET A 41 -1.36 -7.94 -11.33
N GLN A 42 -1.37 -7.98 -12.67
CA GLN A 42 -0.39 -8.75 -13.43
C GLN A 42 1.05 -8.23 -13.20
N SER A 43 1.19 -6.91 -13.12
CA SER A 43 2.46 -6.25 -12.80
C SER A 43 2.93 -6.58 -11.38
N PHE A 44 1.99 -6.66 -10.42
CA PHE A 44 2.26 -7.06 -9.04
C PHE A 44 2.77 -8.50 -8.96
N VAL A 45 2.10 -9.46 -9.60
CA VAL A 45 2.55 -10.86 -9.65
C VAL A 45 3.95 -10.95 -10.24
N THR A 46 4.20 -10.24 -11.35
CA THR A 46 5.52 -10.22 -12.00
C THR A 46 6.60 -9.64 -11.08
N ALA A 47 6.30 -8.53 -10.38
CA ALA A 47 7.21 -7.91 -9.43
C ALA A 47 7.52 -8.84 -8.25
N VAL A 48 6.51 -9.49 -7.67
CA VAL A 48 6.68 -10.46 -6.57
C VAL A 48 7.61 -11.60 -6.99
N GLN A 49 7.36 -12.21 -8.16
CA GLN A 49 8.17 -13.32 -8.65
C GLN A 49 9.62 -12.89 -8.89
N LYS A 50 9.82 -11.75 -9.56
CA LYS A 50 11.15 -11.16 -9.81
C LYS A 50 11.89 -10.86 -8.51
N CYS A 51 11.23 -10.18 -7.57
CA CYS A 51 11.83 -9.75 -6.31
C CYS A 51 12.11 -10.92 -5.37
N CYS A 52 11.27 -11.96 -5.39
CA CYS A 52 11.57 -13.21 -4.70
C CYS A 52 12.92 -13.78 -5.15
N ILE A 53 13.14 -13.92 -6.47
CA ILE A 53 14.39 -14.44 -7.04
C ILE A 53 15.59 -13.56 -6.65
N GLN A 54 15.45 -12.24 -6.76
CA GLN A 54 16.54 -11.30 -6.47
C GLN A 54 16.96 -11.30 -4.99
N THR A 55 16.04 -11.67 -4.09
CA THR A 55 16.26 -11.61 -2.65
C THR A 55 16.55 -12.97 -2.00
N LEU A 56 16.65 -14.05 -2.79
CA LEU A 56 16.92 -15.40 -2.28
C LEU A 56 18.14 -15.46 -1.34
N ASN A 57 19.21 -14.73 -1.66
CA ASN A 57 20.46 -14.73 -0.90
C ASN A 57 20.49 -13.76 0.29
N VAL A 58 19.43 -12.99 0.51
CA VAL A 58 19.36 -11.97 1.58
C VAL A 58 18.94 -12.65 2.88
N THR A 59 19.87 -12.97 3.78
CA THR A 59 19.53 -13.70 5.01
C THR A 59 18.84 -12.80 6.03
N GLU A 60 19.49 -11.70 6.41
CA GLU A 60 18.97 -10.70 7.33
C GLU A 60 18.10 -9.69 6.58
N MET A 61 16.98 -9.24 7.19
CA MET A 61 16.05 -8.27 6.58
C MET A 61 15.44 -8.72 5.25
N PHE A 62 15.29 -10.04 5.04
CA PHE A 62 14.69 -10.59 3.82
C PHE A 62 13.34 -9.95 3.48
N SER A 63 12.43 -9.91 4.45
CA SER A 63 11.08 -9.34 4.29
C SER A 63 11.14 -7.89 3.82
N ASP A 64 11.91 -7.04 4.51
CA ASP A 64 12.05 -5.63 4.14
C ASP A 64 12.67 -5.46 2.75
N THR A 65 13.69 -6.25 2.41
CA THR A 65 14.37 -6.16 1.11
C THR A 65 13.46 -6.64 -0.03
N PHE A 66 12.72 -7.72 0.21
CA PHE A 66 11.74 -8.27 -0.73
C PHE A 66 10.62 -7.27 -1.02
N TRP A 67 10.04 -6.66 0.02
CA TRP A 67 8.97 -5.69 -0.14
C TRP A 67 9.44 -4.37 -0.74
N ASN A 68 10.62 -3.87 -0.37
CA ASN A 68 11.20 -2.70 -1.03
C ASN A 68 11.42 -2.94 -2.53
N CYS A 69 11.91 -4.13 -2.92
CA CYS A 69 12.03 -4.50 -4.32
C CYS A 69 10.66 -4.48 -5.01
N THR A 70 9.66 -5.14 -4.40
CA THR A 70 8.32 -5.28 -4.98
C THR A 70 7.64 -3.92 -5.16
N VAL A 71 7.72 -3.05 -4.14
CA VAL A 71 7.14 -1.70 -4.18
C VAL A 71 7.85 -0.82 -5.20
N ASN A 72 9.19 -0.89 -5.32
CA ASN A 72 9.93 -0.11 -6.32
C ASN A 72 9.51 -0.43 -7.76
N ASP A 73 9.22 -1.71 -8.04
CA ASP A 73 8.73 -2.13 -9.36
C ASP A 73 7.25 -1.76 -9.57
N LEU A 74 6.43 -1.85 -8.53
CA LEU A 74 4.98 -1.63 -8.61
C LEU A 74 4.60 -0.14 -8.62
N PHE A 75 5.32 0.70 -7.87
CA PHE A 75 4.94 2.10 -7.65
C PHE A 75 4.78 2.89 -8.96
N PRO A 76 5.69 2.81 -9.96
CA PRO A 76 5.50 3.50 -11.23
C PRO A 76 4.27 3.02 -12.02
N VAL A 77 3.88 1.75 -11.87
CA VAL A 77 2.69 1.20 -12.53
C VAL A 77 1.42 1.77 -11.89
N VAL A 78 1.36 1.79 -10.56
CA VAL A 78 0.22 2.37 -9.83
C VAL A 78 0.09 3.87 -10.10
N MET A 79 1.21 4.61 -10.09
CA MET A 79 1.22 6.05 -10.45
C MET A 79 0.75 6.32 -11.88
N ASN A 80 0.84 5.34 -12.79
CA ASN A 80 0.29 5.47 -14.13
C ASN A 80 -1.21 5.15 -14.21
N CYS A 81 -1.73 4.38 -13.27
CA CYS A 81 -3.15 4.11 -13.13
C CYS A 81 -3.91 5.29 -12.52
N ILE A 82 -3.28 6.04 -11.61
CA ILE A 82 -3.86 7.25 -11.01
C ILE A 82 -4.01 8.33 -12.10
N ASN A 83 -5.24 8.79 -12.31
CA ASN A 83 -5.61 9.75 -13.38
C ASN A 83 -5.43 11.23 -12.97
N GLU A 84 -5.16 11.49 -11.70
CA GLU A 84 -4.99 12.83 -11.14
C GLU A 84 -3.60 13.44 -11.41
N ASP A 85 -3.37 14.66 -10.91
CA ASP A 85 -2.08 15.33 -11.00
C ASP A 85 -1.00 14.49 -10.27
N LYS A 86 -0.21 13.77 -11.07
CA LYS A 86 0.72 12.75 -10.59
C LYS A 86 1.76 13.30 -9.61
N GLU A 87 2.17 14.55 -9.76
CA GLU A 87 3.19 15.17 -8.90
C GLU A 87 2.64 15.40 -7.47
N ASP A 88 1.45 16.00 -7.36
CA ASP A 88 0.80 16.23 -6.06
C ASP A 88 0.41 14.90 -5.39
N CYS A 89 0.04 13.91 -6.19
CA CYS A 89 -0.32 12.58 -5.70
C CYS A 89 0.89 11.79 -5.20
N GLU A 90 2.02 11.88 -5.89
CA GLU A 90 3.27 11.28 -5.46
C GLU A 90 3.71 11.82 -4.09
N GLU A 91 3.67 13.14 -3.87
CA GLU A 91 4.04 13.73 -2.57
C GLU A 91 3.09 13.24 -1.45
N THR A 92 1.78 13.19 -1.73
CA THR A 92 0.77 12.71 -0.77
C THR A 92 1.00 11.25 -0.40
N LEU A 93 1.27 10.39 -1.38
CA LEU A 93 1.54 8.96 -1.18
C LEU A 93 2.86 8.75 -0.43
N LEU A 94 3.92 9.45 -0.81
CA LEU A 94 5.21 9.37 -0.12
C LEU A 94 5.07 9.77 1.35
N LYS A 95 4.32 10.83 1.64
CA LYS A 95 4.03 11.25 3.02
C LYS A 95 3.23 10.18 3.77
N TYR A 96 2.15 9.68 3.17
CA TYR A 96 1.32 8.64 3.78
C TYR A 96 2.12 7.37 4.12
N PHE A 97 2.90 6.85 3.16
CA PHE A 97 3.72 5.65 3.38
C PHE A 97 4.91 5.90 4.32
N HIS A 98 5.40 7.13 4.42
CA HIS A 98 6.38 7.50 5.42
C HIS A 98 5.80 7.44 6.83
N GLU A 99 4.62 8.03 7.04
CA GLU A 99 3.93 8.09 8.34
C GLU A 99 3.44 6.72 8.81
N THR A 100 3.03 5.85 7.87
CA THR A 100 2.47 4.52 8.15
C THR A 100 3.48 3.38 8.00
N LYS A 101 4.76 3.69 7.70
CA LYS A 101 5.81 2.70 7.39
C LYS A 101 5.89 1.56 8.40
N GLN A 102 5.80 1.86 9.70
CA GLN A 102 5.94 0.86 10.74
C GLN A 102 4.74 -0.08 10.82
N ASN A 103 3.52 0.42 10.58
CA ASN A 103 2.30 -0.38 10.48
C ASN A 103 2.42 -1.37 9.32
N TYR A 104 2.79 -0.89 8.13
CA TYR A 104 3.01 -1.75 6.95
C TYR A 104 4.12 -2.77 7.18
N SER A 105 5.27 -2.36 7.73
CA SER A 105 6.37 -3.30 8.01
C SER A 105 5.95 -4.38 9.00
N ASN A 106 5.23 -4.03 10.07
CA ASN A 106 4.71 -5.01 11.02
C ASN A 106 3.70 -5.97 10.37
N PHE A 107 2.74 -5.45 9.61
CA PHE A 107 1.77 -6.23 8.86
C PHE A 107 2.47 -7.24 7.94
N ARG A 108 3.39 -6.74 7.10
CA ARG A 108 4.12 -7.57 6.12
C ARG A 108 5.02 -8.60 6.77
N ASN A 109 5.68 -8.26 7.87
CA ASN A 109 6.49 -9.22 8.64
C ASN A 109 5.63 -10.32 9.25
N GLN A 110 4.42 -10.00 9.72
CA GLN A 110 3.47 -10.99 10.22
C GLN A 110 2.98 -11.91 9.11
N SER A 111 2.59 -11.39 7.94
CA SER A 111 2.23 -12.22 6.78
C SER A 111 3.39 -13.14 6.36
N MET A 112 4.60 -12.57 6.20
CA MET A 112 5.79 -13.33 5.77
C MET A 112 6.19 -14.41 6.77
N SER A 113 5.90 -14.24 8.06
CA SER A 113 6.19 -15.25 9.08
C SER A 113 5.33 -16.52 8.97
N ARG A 114 4.21 -16.46 8.23
CA ARG A 114 3.27 -17.57 8.05
C ARG A 114 3.59 -18.44 6.84
N ILE A 115 4.45 -17.97 5.94
CA ILE A 115 4.78 -18.69 4.71
C ILE A 115 6.21 -19.23 4.75
N GLN A 116 6.44 -20.32 4.03
CA GLN A 116 7.79 -20.85 3.85
C GLN A 116 8.57 -19.93 2.92
N ARG A 117 9.65 -19.33 3.44
CA ARG A 117 10.58 -18.54 2.65
C ARG A 117 11.16 -19.39 1.48
N PRO A 118 11.10 -18.89 0.24
CA PRO A 118 11.79 -19.49 -0.89
C PRO A 118 13.30 -19.52 -0.73
N THR A 119 13.91 -20.63 -1.15
CA THR A 119 15.35 -20.90 -1.11
C THR A 119 15.93 -21.17 -2.50
N THR A 120 15.08 -21.39 -3.50
CA THR A 120 15.45 -21.59 -4.90
C THR A 120 14.56 -20.75 -5.82
N PRO A 121 15.02 -20.42 -7.05
CA PRO A 121 14.21 -19.68 -8.02
C PRO A 121 12.89 -20.38 -8.37
N ASP A 122 12.88 -21.71 -8.46
CA ASP A 122 11.67 -22.48 -8.78
C ASP A 122 10.57 -22.33 -7.72
N GLN A 123 10.95 -22.02 -6.47
CA GLN A 123 10.00 -21.77 -5.39
C GLN A 123 9.36 -20.38 -5.46
N CYS A 124 9.85 -19.46 -6.31
CA CYS A 124 9.31 -18.11 -6.45
C CYS A 124 8.12 -18.01 -7.43
N GLY A 125 7.62 -19.12 -7.97
CA GLY A 125 6.50 -19.14 -8.91
C GLY A 125 5.12 -18.94 -8.24
N ASP A 126 4.06 -19.25 -8.98
CA ASP A 126 2.66 -19.01 -8.57
C ASP A 126 2.32 -19.52 -7.17
N SER A 127 2.85 -20.68 -6.77
CA SER A 127 2.61 -21.24 -5.44
C SER A 127 3.06 -20.32 -4.29
N PHE A 128 4.15 -19.56 -4.47
CA PHE A 128 4.62 -18.60 -3.47
C PHE A 128 3.74 -17.35 -3.47
N VAL A 129 3.33 -16.88 -4.66
CA VAL A 129 2.41 -15.73 -4.80
C VAL A 129 1.08 -16.04 -4.12
N THR A 130 0.50 -17.22 -4.37
CA THR A 130 -0.75 -17.65 -3.74
C THR A 130 -0.61 -17.79 -2.22
N ALA A 131 0.49 -18.37 -1.73
CA ALA A 131 0.73 -18.48 -0.29
C ALA A 131 0.86 -17.10 0.37
N LEU A 132 1.53 -16.15 -0.30
CA LEU A 132 1.68 -14.79 0.18
C LEU A 132 0.33 -14.06 0.25
N GLN A 133 -0.47 -14.15 -0.82
CA GLN A 133 -1.83 -13.58 -0.86
C GLN A 133 -2.70 -14.16 0.26
N GLN A 134 -2.68 -15.48 0.46
CA GLN A 134 -3.43 -16.11 1.55
C GLN A 134 -2.97 -15.60 2.92
N ALA A 135 -1.66 -15.48 3.15
CA ALA A 135 -1.13 -14.97 4.40
C ALA A 135 -1.52 -13.52 4.67
N ASP A 136 -1.56 -12.67 3.62
CA ASP A 136 -2.03 -11.29 3.72
C ASP A 136 -3.54 -11.21 4.03
N LEU A 137 -4.37 -12.07 3.43
CA LEU A 137 -5.81 -12.14 3.71
C LEU A 137 -6.07 -12.56 5.16
N GLU A 138 -5.45 -13.65 5.60
CA GLU A 138 -5.55 -14.10 6.99
C GLU A 138 -4.99 -13.06 7.96
N GLN A 139 -4.02 -12.25 7.55
CA GLN A 139 -3.54 -11.13 8.35
C GLN A 139 -4.61 -10.04 8.44
N CYS A 140 -5.25 -9.68 7.33
CA CYS A 140 -6.33 -8.70 7.29
C CYS A 140 -7.55 -9.09 8.12
N GLU A 141 -7.97 -10.36 8.11
CA GLU A 141 -9.08 -10.85 8.94
C GLU A 141 -8.84 -10.70 10.46
N ASN A 142 -7.57 -10.70 10.87
CA ASN A 142 -7.17 -10.68 12.28
C ASN A 142 -6.52 -9.34 12.69
N ASN A 143 -6.37 -8.40 11.76
CA ASN A 143 -5.68 -7.14 12.02
C ASN A 143 -6.64 -6.14 12.70
N ALA A 144 -6.22 -5.62 13.85
CA ALA A 144 -6.95 -4.58 14.59
C ALA A 144 -6.40 -3.16 14.35
N ASP A 145 -5.39 -3.02 13.50
CA ASP A 145 -4.75 -1.75 13.19
C ASP A 145 -5.48 -1.05 12.04
N GLU A 146 -6.30 -0.05 12.37
CA GLU A 146 -7.13 0.72 11.42
C GLU A 146 -6.30 1.40 10.31
N VAL A 147 -5.00 1.61 10.51
CA VAL A 147 -4.10 2.14 9.47
C VAL A 147 -4.04 1.23 8.24
N MET A 148 -4.23 -0.08 8.44
CA MET A 148 -4.19 -1.07 7.37
C MET A 148 -5.55 -1.30 6.71
N ASP A 149 -6.62 -0.65 7.19
CA ASP A 149 -7.97 -0.81 6.64
C ASP A 149 -8.05 -0.57 5.12
N PRO A 150 -7.40 0.46 4.54
CA PRO A 150 -7.44 0.67 3.09
C PRO A 150 -6.87 -0.53 2.31
N LEU A 151 -5.70 -1.04 2.72
CA LEU A 151 -5.09 -2.23 2.14
C LEU A 151 -6.00 -3.45 2.32
N CYS A 152 -6.53 -3.66 3.52
CA CYS A 152 -7.34 -4.83 3.82
C CYS A 152 -8.70 -4.83 3.13
N LYS A 153 -9.32 -3.66 2.94
CA LYS A 153 -10.52 -3.53 2.10
C LYS A 153 -10.23 -3.95 0.66
N CYS A 154 -9.11 -3.49 0.09
CA CYS A 154 -8.69 -3.88 -1.26
C CYS A 154 -8.51 -5.41 -1.37
N LEU A 155 -7.80 -6.04 -0.43
CA LEU A 155 -7.54 -7.48 -0.47
C LEU A 155 -8.81 -8.32 -0.27
N LEU A 156 -9.72 -7.90 0.63
CA LEU A 156 -10.95 -8.64 0.93
C LEU A 156 -12.04 -8.46 -0.14
N GLN A 157 -12.00 -7.42 -0.96
CA GLN A 157 -12.98 -7.20 -2.04
C GLN A 157 -12.79 -8.13 -3.24
N GLU A 158 -11.62 -8.76 -3.40
CA GLU A 158 -11.32 -9.69 -4.49
C GLU A 158 -11.65 -11.16 -4.17
N HIS A 159 -12.17 -11.45 -2.98
CA HIS A 159 -12.53 -12.79 -2.50
C HIS A 159 -14.01 -12.90 -2.13
#